data_AF-A0A7I8C5S6-F1
#
_entry.id   AF-A0A7I8C5S6-F1
#
_cell.length_a   1.000
_cell.length_b   1.000
_cell.length_c   1.000
_cell.angle_alpha   90.00
_cell.angle_beta   90.00
_cell.angle_gamma   90.00
#
_symmetry.space_group_name_H-M   'P 1'
#
loop_
_entity.id
_entity.type
_entity.pdbx_description
1 polymer ?
#
loop_
_entity_poly.entity_id
_entity_poly.type
_entity_poly.pdbx_seq_one_letter_code
_entity_poly.pdbx_strand_id
1 'polypeptide(L)'
;MERNRQENMEKGDSSRIAISRGYLHDARREELSSSTRLNCAWEAMYFCCCEFAAGRGRDVDGLEHPDANVVGQLLQVLSLSAGESALVEALFRWSSCRHLLFPEPCSLEEACAVAEHVLSQTVALLAEMKTKTK
;
A
#
# COMPACT_ATOMS: atom_id res chain seq x y z
N MET A 1 29.66 -2.49 34.54
CA MET A 1 28.22 -2.76 34.74
C MET A 1 27.44 -1.60 34.14
N GLU A 2 27.30 -1.36 32.83
CA GLU A 2 27.13 -2.23 31.65
C GLU A 2 26.04 -3.28 31.81
N ARG A 3 24.79 -2.81 31.75
CA ARG A 3 23.60 -3.50 31.23
C ARG A 3 22.39 -2.56 31.38
N ASN A 4 21.54 -2.49 30.36
CA ASN A 4 20.19 -1.90 30.38
C ASN A 4 20.00 -0.41 30.00
N ARG A 5 20.67 0.09 28.97
CA ARG A 5 20.12 1.19 28.13
C ARG A 5 19.88 0.79 26.68
N GLN A 6 19.80 -0.52 26.47
CA GLN A 6 19.46 -1.18 25.23
C GLN A 6 18.18 -2.00 25.48
N GLU A 7 17.21 -1.36 26.14
CA GLU A 7 15.85 -1.85 26.13
C GLU A 7 15.25 -1.40 24.80
N ASN A 8 15.56 -2.21 23.79
CA ASN A 8 14.78 -2.50 22.60
C ASN A 8 13.58 -1.56 22.43
N MET A 9 13.79 -0.45 21.73
CA MET A 9 12.79 0.03 20.78
C MET A 9 12.71 -0.97 19.61
N GLU A 10 12.40 -2.23 19.92
CA GLU A 10 11.65 -3.15 19.07
C GLU A 10 10.14 -2.90 19.32
N LYS A 11 9.77 -1.65 19.64
CA LYS A 11 8.40 -1.20 19.78
C LYS A 11 7.86 -0.92 18.39
N GLY A 12 7.33 -1.96 17.77
CA GLY A 12 6.30 -1.82 16.75
C GLY A 12 6.79 -1.33 15.40
N ASP A 13 7.66 -2.10 14.74
CA ASP A 13 7.58 -2.26 13.29
C ASP A 13 6.23 -2.91 12.94
N SER A 14 5.12 -2.21 13.19
CA SER A 14 3.93 -2.38 12.37
C SER A 14 4.29 -1.80 11.01
N SER A 15 5.16 -2.50 10.29
CA SER A 15 5.52 -2.21 8.91
C SER A 15 4.24 -1.91 8.16
N ARG A 16 4.25 -0.91 7.27
CA ARG A 16 3.03 -0.55 6.51
C ARG A 16 2.52 -1.74 5.69
N ILE A 17 3.34 -2.78 5.50
CA ILE A 17 2.94 -4.11 4.99
C ILE A 17 1.93 -4.82 5.90
N ALA A 18 2.08 -4.77 7.22
CA ALA A 18 1.11 -5.34 8.15
C ALA A 18 -0.22 -4.57 8.11
N ILE A 19 -0.16 -3.23 8.01
CA ILE A 19 -1.34 -2.38 7.83
C ILE A 19 -2.04 -2.71 6.50
N SER A 20 -1.27 -2.82 5.41
CA SER A 20 -1.75 -3.22 4.09
C SER A 20 -2.51 -4.55 4.13
N ARG A 21 -1.97 -5.56 4.82
CA ARG A 21 -2.66 -6.85 5.03
C ARG A 21 -3.98 -6.71 5.77
N GLY A 22 -4.03 -5.84 6.78
CA GLY A 22 -5.26 -5.54 7.52
C GLY A 22 -6.34 -4.96 6.60
N TYR A 23 -5.97 -3.98 5.79
CA TYR A 23 -6.89 -3.39 4.81
C TYR A 23 -7.35 -4.40 3.74
N LEU A 24 -6.45 -5.26 3.25
CA LEU A 24 -6.82 -6.29 2.29
C LEU A 24 -7.80 -7.32 2.89
N HIS A 25 -7.62 -7.64 4.18
CA HIS A 25 -8.58 -8.45 4.92
C HIS A 25 -9.93 -7.75 5.02
N ASP A 26 -9.95 -6.46 5.37
CA ASP A 26 -11.20 -5.68 5.45
C ASP A 26 -11.89 -5.51 4.09
N ALA A 27 -11.15 -5.42 2.98
CA ALA A 27 -11.71 -5.37 1.63
C ALA A 27 -12.57 -6.61 1.28
N ARG A 28 -12.34 -7.74 1.97
CA ARG A 28 -13.06 -9.00 1.77
C ARG A 28 -14.25 -9.18 2.72
N ARG A 29 -14.46 -8.25 3.66
CA ARG A 29 -15.55 -8.31 4.64
C ARG A 29 -16.89 -7.93 4.01
N GLU A 30 -17.78 -8.90 3.88
CA GLU A 30 -19.08 -8.73 3.22
C GLU A 30 -20.03 -7.81 3.99
N GLU A 31 -19.79 -7.59 5.29
CA GLU A 31 -20.55 -6.66 6.12
C GLU A 31 -20.27 -5.17 5.80
N LEU A 32 -19.22 -4.88 5.03
CA LEU A 32 -18.85 -3.53 4.61
C LEU A 32 -19.48 -3.20 3.25
N SER A 33 -19.78 -1.91 3.03
CA SER A 33 -20.27 -1.44 1.73
C SER A 33 -19.22 -1.66 0.63
N SER A 34 -19.68 -1.82 -0.62
CA SER A 34 -18.77 -1.98 -1.78
C SER A 34 -17.74 -0.85 -1.87
N SER A 35 -18.18 0.41 -1.71
CA SER A 35 -17.27 1.56 -1.70
C SER A 35 -16.27 1.51 -0.54
N THR A 36 -16.68 1.10 0.66
CA THR A 36 -15.74 0.93 1.79
C THR A 36 -14.71 -0.15 1.49
N ARG A 37 -15.15 -1.30 0.96
CA ARG A 37 -14.28 -2.43 0.62
C ARG A 37 -13.30 -2.06 -0.48
N LEU A 38 -13.75 -1.31 -1.49
CA LEU A 38 -12.92 -0.82 -2.56
C LEU A 38 -11.89 0.20 -2.05
N ASN A 39 -12.29 1.06 -1.12
CA ASN A 39 -11.33 1.94 -0.44
C ASN A 39 -10.32 1.13 0.37
N CYS A 40 -10.73 0.08 1.09
CA CYS A 40 -9.79 -0.80 1.78
C CYS A 40 -8.79 -1.44 0.80
N ALA A 41 -9.22 -1.90 -0.38
CA ALA A 41 -8.30 -2.42 -1.39
C ALA A 41 -7.29 -1.34 -1.87
N TRP A 42 -7.77 -0.11 -2.08
CA TRP A 42 -6.90 1.03 -2.40
C TRP A 42 -5.89 1.35 -1.29
N GLU A 43 -6.34 1.44 -0.03
CA GLU A 43 -5.48 1.69 1.12
C GLU A 43 -4.39 0.63 1.25
N ALA A 44 -4.75 -0.65 1.03
CA ALA A 44 -3.78 -1.73 1.03
C ALA A 44 -2.64 -1.51 0.01
N MET A 45 -2.96 -1.03 -1.20
CA MET A 45 -1.97 -0.66 -2.21
C MET A 45 -1.16 0.56 -1.78
N TYR A 46 -1.81 1.61 -1.26
CA TYR A 46 -1.14 2.85 -0.87
C TYR A 46 -0.12 2.65 0.26
N PHE A 47 -0.45 1.83 1.26
CA PHE A 47 0.50 1.50 2.32
C PHE A 47 1.72 0.72 1.79
N CYS A 48 1.57 -0.08 0.72
CA CYS A 48 2.71 -0.67 0.02
C CYS A 48 3.58 0.42 -0.66
N CYS A 49 2.95 1.40 -1.31
CA CYS A 49 3.66 2.53 -1.91
C CYS A 49 4.47 3.31 -0.87
N CYS A 50 3.87 3.58 0.29
CA CYS A 50 4.53 4.27 1.40
C CYS A 50 5.70 3.49 1.96
N GLU A 51 5.54 2.17 2.17
CA GLU A 51 6.63 1.33 2.67
C GLU A 51 7.81 1.31 1.70
N PHE A 52 7.52 1.18 0.40
CA PHE A 52 8.55 1.19 -0.63
C PHE A 52 9.30 2.53 -0.67
N ALA A 53 8.57 3.66 -0.64
CA ALA A 53 9.16 4.99 -0.60
C ALA A 53 10.02 5.19 0.66
N ALA A 54 9.54 4.76 1.83
CA ALA A 54 10.31 4.78 3.08
C ALA A 54 11.57 3.92 2.98
N GLY A 55 11.49 2.73 2.37
CA GLY A 55 12.63 1.87 2.10
C GLY A 55 13.71 2.52 1.22
N ARG A 56 13.35 3.50 0.39
CA ARG A 56 14.28 4.31 -0.42
C ARG A 56 14.78 5.58 0.30
N GLY A 57 14.46 5.74 1.57
CA GLY A 57 14.87 6.89 2.38
C GLY A 57 14.03 8.14 2.19
N ARG A 58 12.83 8.02 1.61
CA ARG A 58 11.88 9.14 1.52
C ARG A 58 11.07 9.23 2.81
N ASP A 59 10.97 10.43 3.36
CA ASP A 59 10.03 10.70 4.44
C ASP A 59 8.61 10.72 3.88
N VAL A 60 7.76 9.82 4.40
CA VAL A 60 6.36 9.67 4.01
C VAL A 60 5.42 10.06 5.15
N ASP A 61 5.97 10.40 6.32
CA ASP A 61 5.16 10.80 7.48
C ASP A 61 4.75 12.27 7.33
N GLY A 62 3.44 12.53 7.33
CA GLY A 62 2.89 13.87 7.13
C GLY A 62 2.52 14.23 5.68
N LEU A 63 2.58 13.27 4.75
CA LEU A 63 2.02 13.47 3.40
C LEU A 63 0.49 13.59 3.45
N GLU A 64 -0.06 14.47 2.61
CA GLU A 64 -1.50 14.49 2.32
C GLU A 64 -1.84 13.17 1.60
N HIS A 65 -2.57 12.28 2.29
CA HIS A 65 -3.03 11.05 1.68
C HIS A 65 -4.21 11.33 0.73
N PRO A 66 -4.19 10.83 -0.52
CA PRO A 66 -3.10 10.11 -1.19
C PRO A 66 -2.12 11.01 -1.99
N ASP A 67 -0.80 10.75 -1.89
CA ASP A 67 0.25 11.47 -2.66
C ASP A 67 0.58 10.80 -4.00
N ALA A 68 0.44 11.55 -5.11
CA ALA A 68 0.66 11.03 -6.47
C ALA A 68 2.11 10.59 -6.75
N ASN A 69 3.10 11.25 -6.14
CA ASN A 69 4.50 10.90 -6.35
C ASN A 69 4.84 9.57 -5.66
N VAL A 70 4.26 9.29 -4.49
CA VAL A 70 4.41 8.02 -3.79
C VAL A 70 3.82 6.87 -4.61
N VAL A 71 2.64 7.07 -5.19
CA VAL A 71 1.98 6.07 -6.06
C VAL A 71 2.80 5.83 -7.33
N GLY A 72 3.21 6.91 -8.02
CA GLY A 72 3.98 6.81 -9.26
C GLY A 72 5.34 6.12 -9.09
N GLN A 73 6.02 6.32 -7.96
CA GLN A 73 7.31 5.67 -7.69
C GLN A 73 7.21 4.16 -7.55
N LEU A 74 6.17 3.65 -6.89
CA LEU A 74 5.98 2.21 -6.80
C LEU A 74 5.56 1.63 -8.16
N LEU A 75 4.63 2.27 -8.87
CA LEU A 75 4.18 1.82 -10.19
C LEU A 75 5.31 1.71 -11.23
N GLN A 76 6.32 2.56 -11.15
CA GLN A 76 7.49 2.50 -12.03
C GLN A 76 8.41 1.30 -11.77
N VAL A 77 8.33 0.70 -10.59
CA VAL A 77 9.24 -0.37 -10.15
C VAL A 77 8.52 -1.72 -10.12
N LEU A 78 7.20 -1.72 -9.91
CA LEU A 78 6.41 -2.92 -10.02
C LEU A 78 6.34 -3.40 -11.46
N SER A 79 6.39 -4.72 -11.61
CA SER A 79 6.10 -5.40 -12.86
C SER A 79 4.59 -5.59 -13.01
N LEU A 80 3.84 -4.48 -13.07
CA LEU A 80 2.39 -4.51 -13.34
C LEU A 80 2.15 -4.50 -14.85
N SER A 81 1.10 -5.21 -15.27
CA SER A 81 0.57 -5.07 -16.63
C SER A 81 -0.03 -3.67 -16.83
N ALA A 82 -0.16 -3.25 -18.09
CA ALA A 82 -0.77 -1.96 -18.42
C ALA A 82 -2.19 -1.81 -17.84
N GLY A 83 -2.96 -2.91 -17.79
CA GLY A 83 -4.29 -2.92 -17.19
C GLY A 83 -4.27 -2.72 -15.68
N GLU A 84 -3.35 -3.38 -14.97
CA GLU A 84 -3.20 -3.22 -13.52
C GLU A 84 -2.74 -1.81 -13.16
N SER A 85 -1.75 -1.26 -13.88
CA SER A 85 -1.31 0.12 -13.66
C SER A 85 -2.43 1.13 -13.87
N ALA A 86 -3.23 0.96 -14.94
CA ALA A 86 -4.40 1.80 -15.19
C ALA A 86 -5.46 1.67 -14.09
N LEU A 87 -5.67 0.48 -13.55
CA LEU A 87 -6.59 0.24 -12.44
C LEU A 87 -6.13 0.95 -11.16
N VAL A 88 -4.84 0.87 -10.82
CA VAL A 88 -4.28 1.59 -9.65
C VAL A 88 -4.44 3.10 -9.81
N GLU A 89 -4.18 3.64 -11.01
CA GLU A 89 -4.41 5.07 -11.29
C GLU A 89 -5.89 5.45 -11.19
N ALA A 90 -6.80 4.59 -11.66
CA ALA A 90 -8.24 4.83 -11.56
C ALA A 90 -8.71 4.81 -10.09
N LEU A 91 -8.23 3.88 -9.28
CA LEU A 91 -8.49 3.83 -7.84
C LEU A 91 -7.93 5.05 -7.12
N PHE A 92 -6.71 5.49 -7.45
CA PHE A 92 -6.11 6.71 -6.91
C PHE A 92 -6.97 7.95 -7.18
N ARG A 93 -7.44 8.12 -8.42
CA ARG A 93 -8.31 9.25 -8.78
C ARG A 93 -9.66 9.16 -8.07
N TRP A 94 -10.23 7.96 -8.01
CA TRP A 94 -11.50 7.71 -7.35
C TRP A 94 -11.43 7.96 -5.83
N SER A 95 -10.34 7.58 -5.17
CA SER A 95 -10.14 7.85 -3.73
C SER A 95 -9.85 9.32 -3.45
N SER A 96 -9.11 9.99 -4.33
CA SER A 96 -8.81 11.43 -4.22
C SER A 96 -10.07 12.30 -4.38
N CYS A 97 -10.99 11.89 -5.26
CA CYS A 97 -12.22 12.61 -5.54
C CYS A 97 -13.39 12.03 -4.74
N ARG A 98 -13.40 12.25 -3.41
CA ARG A 98 -14.46 11.86 -2.43
C ARG A 98 -15.56 11.00 -3.09
N HIS A 99 -15.39 9.67 -3.03
CA HIS A 99 -16.13 8.56 -3.68
C HIS A 99 -17.59 8.77 -4.14
N LEU A 100 -18.31 9.73 -3.57
CA LEU A 100 -19.71 10.08 -3.82
C LEU A 100 -19.98 10.63 -5.24
N LEU A 101 -18.96 11.06 -5.98
CA LEU A 101 -19.14 11.73 -7.28
C LEU A 101 -18.81 10.86 -8.50
N PHE A 102 -18.19 9.68 -8.30
CA PHE A 102 -17.71 8.83 -9.38
C PHE A 102 -18.17 7.38 -9.21
N PRO A 103 -18.56 6.71 -10.31
CA PRO A 103 -18.83 5.27 -10.26
C PRO A 103 -17.58 4.51 -9.82
N GLU A 104 -17.77 3.32 -9.25
CA GLU A 104 -16.67 2.43 -8.89
C GLU A 104 -15.84 2.12 -10.14
N PRO A 105 -14.50 2.34 -10.12
CA PRO A 105 -13.66 2.21 -11.31
C PRO A 105 -13.44 0.78 -11.78
N CYS A 106 -13.65 -0.20 -10.90
CA CYS A 106 -13.45 -1.62 -11.14
C CYS A 106 -14.28 -2.44 -10.16
N SER A 107 -14.36 -3.75 -10.39
CA SER A 107 -14.96 -4.68 -9.43
C SER A 107 -14.07 -4.86 -8.19
N LEU A 108 -14.70 -5.27 -7.08
CA LEU A 108 -13.99 -5.60 -5.85
C LEU A 108 -12.99 -6.75 -6.03
N GLU A 109 -13.32 -7.73 -6.89
CA GLU A 109 -12.45 -8.87 -7.18
C GLU A 109 -11.17 -8.41 -7.88
N GLU A 110 -11.30 -7.55 -8.91
CA GLU A 110 -10.17 -6.97 -9.61
C GLU A 110 -9.30 -6.13 -8.66
N ALA A 111 -9.93 -5.28 -7.83
CA ALA A 111 -9.19 -4.44 -6.89
C ALA A 111 -8.41 -5.28 -5.85
N CYS A 112 -9.01 -6.35 -5.32
CA CYS A 112 -8.34 -7.25 -4.38
C CYS A 112 -7.18 -8.00 -5.04
N ALA A 113 -7.40 -8.54 -6.25
CA ALA A 113 -6.38 -9.27 -7.00
C ALA A 113 -5.15 -8.38 -7.29
N VAL A 114 -5.38 -7.13 -7.72
CA VAL A 114 -4.29 -6.17 -7.93
C VAL A 114 -3.61 -5.81 -6.61
N ALA A 115 -4.37 -5.62 -5.52
CA ALA A 115 -3.80 -5.28 -4.21
C ALA A 115 -2.89 -6.40 -3.67
N GLU A 116 -3.29 -7.66 -3.86
CA GLU A 116 -2.47 -8.83 -3.55
C GLU A 116 -1.20 -8.89 -4.37
N HIS A 117 -1.30 -8.63 -5.67
CA HIS A 117 -0.15 -8.62 -6.56
C HIS A 117 0.85 -7.52 -6.17
N VAL A 118 0.36 -6.30 -5.92
CA VAL A 118 1.14 -5.16 -5.44
C VAL A 118 1.82 -5.48 -4.10
N LEU A 119 1.09 -6.06 -3.15
CA LEU A 119 1.62 -6.45 -1.84
C LEU A 119 2.74 -7.49 -1.98
N SER A 120 2.51 -8.54 -2.78
CA SER A 120 3.48 -9.61 -3.02
C SER A 120 4.78 -9.06 -3.62
N GLN A 121 4.69 -8.26 -4.68
CA GLN A 121 5.85 -7.66 -5.31
C GLN A 121 6.57 -6.66 -4.39
N THR A 122 5.83 -5.86 -3.62
CA THR A 122 6.43 -4.91 -2.68
C THR A 122 7.24 -5.65 -1.60
N VAL A 123 6.72 -6.75 -1.06
CA VAL A 123 7.45 -7.59 -0.09
C VAL A 123 8.74 -8.16 -0.71
N ALA A 124 8.68 -8.63 -1.96
CA ALA A 124 9.85 -9.14 -2.66
C ALA A 124 10.92 -8.06 -2.88
N LEU A 125 10.53 -6.88 -3.36
CA LEU A 125 11.41 -5.73 -3.56
C LEU A 125 12.09 -5.31 -2.25
N LEU A 126 11.34 -5.22 -1.15
CA LEU A 126 11.87 -4.86 0.15
C LEU A 126 12.86 -5.91 0.69
N ALA A 127 12.63 -7.20 0.42
CA ALA A 127 13.56 -8.26 0.78
C ALA A 127 14.89 -8.12 0.01
N GLU A 128 14.84 -7.82 -1.29
CA GLU A 128 16.04 -7.57 -2.11
C GLU A 128 16.82 -6.32 -1.68
N MET A 129 16.12 -5.27 -1.24
CA MET A 129 16.77 -4.07 -0.75
C MET A 129 17.59 -4.36 0.51
N LYS A 130 17.07 -5.18 1.43
CA LYS A 130 17.76 -5.58 2.66
C LYS A 130 19.00 -6.45 2.41
N THR A 131 19.04 -7.22 1.32
CA THR A 131 20.19 -8.07 1.00
C THR A 131 21.34 -7.31 0.33
N LYS A 132 21.06 -6.21 -0.38
CA LYS A 132 22.08 -5.37 -1.06
C LYS A 132 22.82 -4.40 -0.13
N THR A 133 22.36 -4.23 1.11
CA THR A 133 22.96 -3.30 2.10
C THR A 133 23.89 -4.00 3.11
N LYS A 134 24.17 -5.29 2.93
CA LYS A 134 25.18 -6.06 3.68
C LYS A 134 26.43 -6.29 2.84
#